data_AF-A0A9F5IW05-F1
#
_entry.id   AF-A0A9F5IW05-F1
#
_cell.length_a   1.000
_cell.length_b   1.000
_cell.length_c   1.000
_cell.angle_alpha   90.00
_cell.angle_beta   90.00
_cell.angle_gamma   90.00
#
_symmetry.space_group_name_H-M   'P 1'
#
loop_
_entity.id
_entity.type
_entity.pdbx_description
1 polymer ?
#
loop_
_entity_poly.entity_id
_entity_poly.type
_entity_poly.pdbx_seq_one_letter_code
_entity_poly.pdbx_strand_id
1 'polypeptide(L)'
;MAEIAFTRQLHEKASDLSYYYMGFYIHSCPKMRYKGQYRPSDLLCPETYTWIPLEQCLPSLDRSKYSRLNQDLKVADEGMVKELDQVQILHKRTVMPYRVYKRNRKGPSDEETVQQYATLVGQACSERMLLFRS
;
A
#
# COMPACT_ATOMS: atom_id res chain seq x y z
N MET A 1 -17.44 20.89 -8.18
CA MET A 1 -16.46 20.87 -7.07
C MET A 1 -15.48 22.01 -7.25
N ALA A 2 -15.37 22.92 -6.28
CA ALA A 2 -14.46 24.07 -6.36
C ALA A 2 -12.99 23.65 -6.28
N GLU A 3 -12.70 22.58 -5.54
CA GLU A 3 -11.37 22.05 -5.29
C GLU A 3 -10.72 21.48 -6.57
N ILE A 4 -11.51 20.86 -7.45
CA ILE A 4 -11.03 20.38 -8.76
C ILE A 4 -10.65 21.56 -9.65
N ALA A 5 -11.47 22.62 -9.68
CA ALA A 5 -11.17 23.83 -10.45
C ALA A 5 -9.91 24.53 -9.92
N PHE A 6 -9.76 24.60 -8.59
CA PHE A 6 -8.58 25.16 -7.96
C PHE A 6 -7.31 24.34 -8.27
N THR A 7 -7.40 23.01 -8.26
CA THR A 7 -6.28 22.14 -8.65
C THR A 7 -5.85 22.41 -10.10
N ARG A 8 -6.79 22.60 -11.03
CA ARG A 8 -6.49 22.98 -12.42
C ARG A 8 -5.80 24.34 -12.53
N GLN A 9 -6.25 25.33 -11.75
CA GLN A 9 -5.59 26.64 -11.71
C GLN A 9 -4.16 26.54 -11.16
N LEU A 10 -3.94 25.72 -10.14
CA LEU A 10 -2.60 25.50 -9.59
C LEU A 10 -1.69 24.73 -10.55
N HIS A 11 -2.24 23.80 -11.34
CA HIS A 11 -1.51 23.07 -12.36
C HIS A 11 -0.82 24.00 -13.39
N GLU A 12 -1.44 25.13 -13.73
CA GLU A 12 -0.83 26.14 -14.63
C GLU A 12 0.46 26.74 -14.06
N LYS A 13 0.59 26.80 -12.73
CA LYS A 13 1.79 27.31 -12.03
C LYS A 13 2.76 26.20 -11.66
N ALA A 14 2.25 25.00 -11.42
CA ALA A 14 3.01 23.83 -11.00
C ALA A 14 2.45 22.59 -11.69
N SER A 15 3.02 22.24 -12.85
CA SER A 15 2.56 21.13 -13.69
C SER A 15 2.55 19.77 -12.98
N ASP A 16 3.38 19.62 -11.95
CA ASP A 16 3.43 18.40 -11.13
C ASP A 16 2.12 18.16 -10.36
N LEU A 17 1.33 19.21 -10.10
CA LEU A 17 0.03 19.11 -9.44
C LEU A 17 -1.06 18.69 -10.44
N SER A 18 -1.03 17.43 -10.85
CA SER A 18 -1.96 16.88 -11.84
C SER A 18 -3.16 16.13 -11.25
N TYR A 19 -3.09 15.75 -9.96
CA TYR A 19 -4.08 14.87 -9.33
C TYR A 19 -4.70 15.52 -8.08
N TYR A 20 -6.01 15.37 -7.92
CA TYR A 20 -6.74 15.80 -6.73
C TYR A 20 -7.26 14.60 -5.94
N TYR A 21 -6.79 14.46 -4.70
CA TYR A 21 -7.23 13.38 -3.81
C TYR A 21 -8.61 13.68 -3.21
N MET A 22 -9.63 12.94 -3.63
CA MET A 22 -11.02 13.15 -3.19
C MET A 22 -11.41 12.41 -1.89
N GLY A 23 -10.45 11.74 -1.25
CA GLY A 23 -10.64 10.90 -0.07
C GLY A 23 -10.97 9.44 -0.39
N PHE A 24 -11.25 8.64 0.64
CA PHE A 24 -11.64 7.23 0.51
C PHE A 24 -12.97 7.06 -0.22
N TYR A 25 -13.06 6.06 -1.10
CA TYR A 25 -14.28 5.70 -1.80
C TYR A 25 -15.07 4.61 -1.07
N ILE A 26 -16.25 4.96 -0.58
CA ILE A 26 -17.20 4.04 0.04
C ILE A 26 -18.39 3.88 -0.90
N HIS A 27 -18.45 2.77 -1.62
CA HIS A 27 -19.41 2.56 -2.70
C HIS A 27 -20.88 2.68 -2.25
N SER A 28 -21.20 2.21 -1.03
CA SER A 28 -22.55 2.31 -0.46
C SER A 28 -22.98 3.74 -0.08
N CYS A 29 -22.05 4.70 0.02
CA CYS A 29 -22.35 6.07 0.44
C CYS A 29 -22.72 6.95 -0.77
N PRO A 30 -23.92 7.58 -0.81
CA PRO A 30 -24.31 8.46 -1.90
C PRO A 30 -23.34 9.63 -2.15
N LYS A 31 -22.73 10.18 -1.10
CA LYS A 31 -21.75 11.27 -1.19
C LYS A 31 -20.51 10.87 -2.00
N MET A 32 -20.04 9.63 -1.82
CA MET A 32 -18.88 9.14 -2.55
C MET A 32 -19.23 8.76 -3.99
N ARG A 33 -20.43 8.20 -4.22
CA ARG A 33 -20.93 7.97 -5.58
C ARG A 33 -21.04 9.26 -6.39
N TYR A 34 -21.56 10.33 -5.78
CA TYR A 34 -21.57 11.67 -6.39
C TYR A 34 -20.16 12.16 -6.75
N LYS A 35 -19.18 12.03 -5.84
CA LYS A 35 -17.79 12.40 -6.14
C LYS A 35 -17.18 11.56 -7.27
N GLY A 36 -17.55 10.30 -7.40
CA GLY A 36 -17.11 9.42 -8.50
C GLY A 36 -17.68 9.77 -9.89
N GLN A 37 -18.67 10.66 -9.98
CA GLN A 37 -19.21 11.12 -11.26
C GLN A 37 -18.29 12.13 -11.96
N TYR A 38 -17.36 12.76 -11.24
CA TYR A 38 -16.35 13.63 -11.85
C TYR A 38 -15.33 12.77 -12.61
N ARG A 39 -15.02 13.11 -13.86
CA ARG A 39 -14.11 12.33 -14.71
C ARG A 39 -12.89 13.13 -15.17
N PRO A 40 -11.72 12.48 -15.34
CA PRO A 40 -11.41 11.09 -14.97
C PRO A 40 -11.38 10.89 -13.44
N SER A 41 -11.66 9.66 -12.98
CA SER A 41 -11.58 9.27 -11.57
C SER A 41 -11.02 7.86 -11.47
N ASP A 42 -10.02 7.68 -10.61
CA ASP A 42 -9.36 6.41 -10.37
C ASP A 42 -9.49 6.01 -8.89
N LEU A 43 -9.49 4.70 -8.62
CA LEU A 43 -9.44 4.12 -7.30
C LEU A 43 -8.13 3.34 -7.11
N LEU A 44 -7.55 3.46 -5.93
CA LEU A 44 -6.41 2.65 -5.53
C LEU A 44 -6.87 1.23 -5.18
N CYS A 45 -6.32 0.22 -5.85
CA CYS A 45 -6.57 -1.18 -5.51
C CYS A 45 -6.05 -1.49 -4.10
N PRO A 46 -6.85 -2.11 -3.21
CA PRO A 46 -6.44 -2.38 -1.83
C PRO A 46 -5.38 -3.49 -1.71
N GLU A 47 -5.20 -4.32 -2.75
CA GLU A 47 -4.25 -5.44 -2.72
C GLU A 47 -2.96 -5.18 -3.50
N THR A 48 -3.03 -4.40 -4.58
CA THR A 48 -1.89 -4.19 -5.48
C THR A 48 -1.38 -2.75 -5.47
N TYR A 49 -2.07 -1.84 -4.77
CA TYR A 49 -1.75 -0.41 -4.71
C TYR A 49 -1.55 0.25 -6.08
N THR A 50 -2.27 -0.25 -7.09
CA THR A 50 -2.33 0.32 -8.44
C THR A 50 -3.59 1.15 -8.61
N TRP A 51 -3.49 2.28 -9.32
CA TRP A 51 -4.64 3.12 -9.66
C TRP A 51 -5.41 2.52 -10.83
N ILE A 52 -6.70 2.29 -10.64
CA ILE A 52 -7.60 1.67 -11.62
C ILE A 52 -8.77 2.63 -11.91
N PRO A 53 -9.17 2.81 -13.17
CA PRO A 53 -10.32 3.64 -13.52
C PRO A 53 -11.59 3.19 -12.77
N LEU A 54 -12.30 4.16 -12.20
CA LEU A 54 -13.46 3.89 -11.34
C LEU A 54 -14.52 3.04 -12.07
N GLU A 55 -14.70 3.23 -13.37
CA GLU A 55 -15.67 2.50 -14.20
C GLU A 55 -15.42 1.00 -14.18
N GLN A 56 -14.14 0.60 -14.19
CA GLN A 56 -13.73 -0.80 -14.14
C GLN A 56 -13.94 -1.40 -12.74
N CYS A 57 -13.94 -0.56 -11.71
CA CYS A 57 -14.11 -0.97 -10.32
C CYS A 57 -15.58 -1.19 -9.95
N LEU A 58 -16.52 -0.49 -10.58
CA LEU A 58 -17.95 -0.49 -10.21
C LEU A 58 -18.56 -1.91 -10.14
N PRO A 59 -18.41 -2.79 -11.15
CA PRO A 59 -19.04 -4.12 -11.10
C PRO A 59 -18.59 -4.96 -9.91
N SER A 60 -17.32 -4.84 -9.53
CA SER A 60 -16.74 -5.55 -8.38
C SER A 60 -17.25 -4.97 -7.05
N LEU A 61 -17.49 -3.66 -6.99
CA LEU A 61 -17.98 -2.96 -5.80
C LEU A 61 -19.49 -3.10 -5.60
N ASP A 62 -20.24 -3.29 -6.67
CA ASP A 62 -21.68 -3.63 -6.62
C ASP A 62 -21.89 -5.03 -6.01
N ARG A 63 -20.96 -5.97 -6.24
CA ARG A 63 -21.05 -7.36 -5.74
C ARG A 63 -20.62 -7.51 -4.28
N SER A 64 -19.58 -6.80 -3.85
CA SER A 64 -19.00 -6.93 -2.51
C SER A 64 -18.44 -5.61 -2.01
N LYS A 65 -18.50 -5.40 -0.68
CA LYS A 65 -17.90 -4.24 -0.02
C LYS A 65 -16.37 -4.21 -0.15
N TYR A 66 -15.76 -5.39 -0.19
CA TYR A 66 -14.33 -5.57 -0.40
C TYR A 66 -14.12 -6.40 -1.66
N SER A 67 -13.37 -5.85 -2.60
CA SER A 67 -13.03 -6.49 -3.86
C SER A 67 -11.65 -6.04 -4.32
N ARG A 68 -10.85 -6.97 -4.83
CA ARG A 68 -9.65 -6.66 -5.60
C ARG A 68 -10.07 -5.90 -6.87
N LEU A 69 -9.53 -4.69 -7.05
CA LEU A 69 -9.92 -3.82 -8.17
C LEU A 69 -9.11 -4.10 -9.44
N ASN A 70 -7.84 -4.48 -9.28
CA ASN A 70 -7.00 -4.87 -10.39
C ASN A 70 -7.33 -6.30 -10.84
N GLN A 71 -7.79 -6.43 -12.08
CA GLN A 71 -8.21 -7.70 -12.69
C GLN A 71 -7.03 -8.61 -13.04
N ASP A 72 -5.82 -8.07 -13.16
CA ASP A 72 -4.63 -8.88 -13.39
C ASP A 72 -4.20 -9.58 -12.09
N LEU A 73 -4.31 -10.91 -12.10
CA LEU A 73 -3.91 -11.77 -10.98
C LEU A 73 -2.39 -11.87 -10.83
N LYS A 74 -1.62 -11.52 -11.88
CA LYS A 74 -0.15 -11.58 -11.84
C LYS A 74 0.46 -10.36 -11.16
N VAL A 75 -0.26 -9.25 -11.12
CA VAL A 75 0.20 -8.04 -10.45
C VAL A 75 0.08 -8.24 -8.95
N ALA A 76 1.21 -8.29 -8.26
CA ALA A 76 1.27 -8.23 -6.80
C ALA A 76 1.62 -6.80 -6.37
N ASP A 77 1.47 -6.51 -5.07
CA ASP A 77 2.04 -5.30 -4.49
C ASP A 77 3.56 -5.25 -4.73
N GLU A 78 4.05 -4.17 -5.33
CA GLU A 78 5.47 -3.94 -5.56
C GLU A 78 6.27 -3.91 -4.25
N GLY A 79 5.62 -3.50 -3.16
CA GLY A 79 6.16 -3.45 -1.81
C GLY A 79 6.20 -4.80 -1.10
N MET A 80 5.68 -5.88 -1.69
CA MET A 80 5.73 -7.22 -1.09
C MET A 80 7.17 -7.63 -0.79
N VAL A 81 7.37 -8.21 0.39
CA VAL A 81 8.69 -8.66 0.82
C VAL A 81 9.15 -9.83 -0.03
N LYS A 82 10.31 -9.66 -0.66
CA LYS A 82 10.96 -10.69 -1.48
C LYS A 82 12.04 -11.42 -0.69
N GLU A 83 12.71 -10.70 0.22
CA GLU A 83 13.85 -11.21 0.98
C GLU A 83 13.67 -10.93 2.48
N LEU A 84 13.37 -11.98 3.25
CA LEU A 84 13.34 -11.91 4.71
C LEU A 84 14.73 -11.66 5.32
N ASP A 85 15.78 -12.00 4.59
CA ASP A 85 17.17 -11.92 5.06
C ASP A 85 17.67 -10.49 5.28
N GLN A 86 17.07 -9.50 4.60
CA GLN A 86 17.44 -8.09 4.68
C GLN A 86 16.73 -7.32 5.81
N VAL A 87 15.73 -7.94 6.44
CA VAL A 87 14.95 -7.31 7.51
C VAL A 87 15.88 -6.89 8.65
N GLN A 88 15.82 -5.62 9.06
CA GLN A 88 16.68 -5.10 10.11
C GLN A 88 16.17 -5.50 11.49
N ILE A 89 17.07 -6.08 12.30
CA ILE A 89 16.77 -6.52 13.65
C ILE A 89 17.67 -5.77 14.64
N LEU A 90 17.05 -5.30 15.71
CA LEU A 90 17.74 -4.77 16.89
C LEU A 90 17.74 -5.82 17.99
N HIS A 91 18.91 -6.41 18.25
CA HIS A 91 19.10 -7.41 19.31
C HIS A 91 20.33 -7.06 20.15
N LYS A 92 20.20 -7.11 21.48
CA LYS A 92 21.28 -6.77 22.43
C LYS A 92 22.00 -5.44 22.07
N ARG A 93 21.22 -4.40 21.75
CA ARG A 93 21.70 -3.06 21.34
C ARG A 93 22.55 -3.04 20.06
N THR A 94 22.56 -4.12 19.27
CA THR A 94 23.26 -4.21 17.99
C THR A 94 22.23 -4.31 16.87
N VAL A 95 22.41 -3.52 15.82
CA VAL A 95 21.60 -3.60 14.60
C VAL A 95 22.25 -4.58 13.65
N MET A 96 21.48 -5.55 13.14
CA MET A 96 21.95 -6.51 12.16
C MET A 96 20.81 -6.99 11.26
N PRO A 97 21.10 -7.39 10.02
CA PRO A 97 20.10 -8.02 9.16
C PRO A 97 19.73 -9.42 9.68
N TYR A 98 18.51 -9.87 9.39
CA TYR A 98 17.98 -11.15 9.87
C TYR A 98 18.88 -12.34 9.54
N ARG A 99 19.54 -12.36 8.37
CA ARG A 99 20.53 -13.38 8.00
C ARG A 99 21.63 -13.58 9.05
N VAL A 100 22.10 -12.50 9.67
CA VAL A 100 23.15 -12.55 10.70
C VAL A 100 22.56 -12.97 12.04
N TYR A 101 21.37 -12.47 12.36
CA TYR A 101 20.64 -12.84 13.57
C TYR A 101 20.32 -14.35 13.63
N LYS A 102 19.80 -14.91 12.52
CA LYS A 102 19.46 -16.35 12.40
C LYS A 102 20.67 -17.26 12.62
N ARG A 103 21.85 -16.87 12.11
CA ARG A 103 23.09 -17.64 12.25
C ARG A 103 23.66 -17.62 13.68
N ASN A 104 23.51 -16.51 14.39
CA ASN A 104 24.16 -16.30 15.67
C ASN A 104 23.30 -16.77 16.87
N ARG A 105 22.05 -17.21 16.64
CA ARG A 105 21.12 -17.60 17.70
C ARG A 105 21.05 -19.13 17.84
N LYS A 106 20.99 -19.62 19.09
CA LYS A 106 20.87 -21.05 19.46
C LYS A 106 19.50 -21.39 20.08
N GLY A 107 18.44 -20.69 19.69
CA GLY A 107 17.10 -20.77 20.31
C GLY A 107 15.97 -21.06 19.30
N PRO A 108 14.69 -20.98 19.73
CA PRO A 108 13.54 -21.16 18.85
C PRO A 108 13.56 -20.15 17.68
N SER A 109 13.01 -20.58 16.55
CA SER A 109 13.00 -19.80 15.32
C SER A 109 12.03 -18.62 15.45
N ASP A 110 12.53 -17.40 15.27
CA ASP A 110 11.69 -16.19 15.17
C ASP A 110 11.18 -15.96 13.72
N GLU A 111 11.40 -16.93 12.82
CA GLU A 111 11.14 -16.80 11.38
C GLU A 111 9.69 -16.44 11.08
N GLU A 112 8.73 -17.08 11.73
CA GLU A 112 7.30 -16.78 11.56
C GLU A 112 6.97 -15.34 11.94
N THR A 113 7.49 -14.87 13.08
CA THR A 113 7.23 -13.50 13.54
C THR A 113 7.94 -12.46 12.69
N VAL A 114 9.14 -12.74 12.19
CA VAL A 114 9.86 -11.88 11.26
C VAL A 114 9.12 -11.83 9.92
N GLN A 115 8.63 -12.98 9.43
CA GLN A 115 7.85 -13.06 8.20
C GLN A 115 6.52 -12.32 8.30
N GLN A 116 5.81 -12.45 9.43
CA GLN A 116 4.58 -11.71 9.69
C GLN A 116 4.84 -10.20 9.71
N TYR A 117 5.88 -9.78 10.44
CA TYR A 117 6.29 -8.37 10.47
C TYR A 117 6.60 -7.85 9.06
N ALA A 118 7.43 -8.58 8.31
CA ALA A 118 7.88 -8.20 6.98
C ALA A 118 6.68 -8.06 6.03
N THR A 119 5.75 -9.03 6.06
CA THR A 119 4.50 -8.99 5.27
C THR A 119 3.66 -7.75 5.56
N LEU A 120 3.60 -7.29 6.82
CA LEU A 120 2.79 -6.14 7.22
C LEU A 120 3.39 -4.79 6.84
N VAL A 121 4.72 -4.66 6.89
CA VAL A 121 5.40 -3.38 6.65
C VAL A 121 5.88 -3.19 5.21
N GLY A 122 6.07 -4.29 4.47
CA GLY A 122 6.63 -4.29 3.12
C GLY A 122 8.16 -4.16 3.09
N GLN A 123 8.76 -4.42 1.93
CA GLN A 123 10.22 -4.49 1.74
C GLN A 123 10.93 -3.18 2.12
N ALA A 124 10.45 -2.05 1.62
CA ALA A 124 11.11 -0.76 1.84
C ALA A 124 11.12 -0.33 3.31
N CYS A 125 10.12 -0.73 4.09
CA CYS A 125 10.06 -0.43 5.52
C CYS A 125 10.85 -1.45 6.33
N SER A 126 10.82 -2.74 5.96
CA SER A 126 11.52 -3.79 6.69
C SER A 126 13.05 -3.64 6.66
N GLU A 127 13.59 -2.97 5.64
CA GLU A 127 15.02 -2.63 5.52
C GLU A 127 15.42 -1.37 6.30
N ARG A 128 14.48 -0.50 6.68
CA ARG A 128 14.75 0.79 7.35
C ARG A 128 14.32 0.82 8.80
N MET A 129 13.25 0.09 9.13
CA MET A 129 12.70 -0.01 10.47
C MET A 129 13.37 -1.17 11.22
N LEU A 130 13.65 -0.96 12.50
CA LEU A 130 14.31 -1.96 13.33
C LEU A 130 13.26 -2.80 14.06
N LEU A 131 13.23 -4.11 13.77
CA LEU A 131 12.45 -5.06 14.54
C LEU A 131 13.18 -5.41 15.84
N PHE A 132 12.64 -4.99 16.97
CA PHE A 132 13.24 -5.29 18.27
C PHE A 132 13.06 -6.75 18.67
N ARG A 133 14.16 -7.40 19.09
CA ARG A 133 14.18 -8.76 19.63
C ARG A 133 15.02 -8.81 20.90
N SER A 134 14.42 -9.25 22.01
CA SER A 134 15.08 -9.45 23.31
C SER A 134 16.06 -10.61 23.28
#